data_AF-A0A4R5G877-F1
#
_entry.id   AF-A0A4R5G877-F1
#
_cell.length_a   1.000
_cell.length_b   1.000
_cell.length_c   1.000
_cell.angle_alpha   90.00
_cell.angle_beta   90.00
_cell.angle_gamma   90.00
#
_symmetry.space_group_name_H-M   'P 1'
#
loop_
_entity.id
_entity.type
_entity.pdbx_description
1 polymer ?
#
loop_
_entity_poly.entity_id
_entity_poly.type
_entity_poly.pdbx_seq_one_letter_code
_entity_poly.pdbx_strand_id
1 'polypeptide(L)'
;MKALGQEVTVRRTPEGQPQDVSWQGRVWRVQAILDQWRYGGRWWLGEAPRDCYLVQAGPLTAELHHEDVPGGRWFLARVQD
;
A
#
# COMPACT_ATOMS: atom_id res chain seq x y z
N MET A 1 2.53 -14.19 4.40
CA MET A 1 2.98 -12.96 3.68
C MET A 1 4.44 -12.67 3.95
N LYS A 2 5.23 -12.53 2.89
CA LYS A 2 6.65 -12.12 2.87
C LYS A 2 6.76 -10.60 3.01
N ALA A 3 7.68 -10.11 3.84
CA ALA A 3 8.00 -8.68 3.94
C ALA A 3 8.90 -8.23 2.78
N LEU A 4 8.60 -7.07 2.20
CA LEU A 4 9.35 -6.49 1.07
C LEU A 4 9.85 -5.08 1.35
N GLY A 5 8.97 -4.18 1.83
CA GLY A 5 9.32 -2.77 2.03
C GLY A 5 9.69 -2.05 0.73
N GLN A 6 9.13 -2.50 -0.40
CA GLN A 6 9.49 -1.99 -1.73
C GLN A 6 8.59 -0.83 -2.12
N GLU A 7 9.16 0.26 -2.63
CA GLU A 7 8.37 1.36 -3.22
C GLU A 7 7.65 0.88 -4.49
N VAL A 8 6.37 1.24 -4.61
CA VAL A 8 5.51 0.86 -5.74
C VAL A 8 4.69 2.06 -6.21
N THR A 9 4.24 2.02 -7.46
CA THR A 9 3.26 3.01 -7.94
C THR A 9 1.85 2.47 -7.71
N VAL A 10 1.00 3.29 -7.09
CA VAL A 10 -0.41 2.98 -6.87
C VAL A 10 -1.27 4.03 -7.55
N ARG A 11 -2.19 3.60 -8.41
CA ARG A 11 -3.29 4.45 -8.89
C ARG A 11 -4.40 4.41 -7.85
N ARG A 12 -4.97 5.57 -7.55
CA ARG A 12 -6.08 5.70 -6.60
C ARG A 12 -7.42 5.92 -7.30
N THR A 13 -8.50 5.54 -6.64
CA THR A 13 -9.85 6.00 -6.98
C THR A 13 -10.01 7.48 -6.63
N PRO A 14 -11.07 8.16 -7.10
CA PRO A 14 -11.37 9.53 -6.69
C PRO A 14 -11.53 9.70 -5.17
N GLU A 15 -11.97 8.67 -4.47
CA GLU A 15 -12.13 8.62 -3.01
C GLU A 15 -10.80 8.36 -2.28
N GLY A 16 -9.69 8.22 -3.01
CA GLY A 16 -8.34 8.06 -2.45
C GLY A 16 -7.91 6.61 -2.18
N GLN A 17 -8.76 5.63 -2.47
CA GLN A 17 -8.49 4.22 -2.23
C GLN A 17 -7.57 3.60 -3.30
N PRO A 18 -6.77 2.58 -2.99
CA PRO A 18 -5.92 1.91 -3.98
C PRO A 18 -6.77 1.18 -5.03
N GLN A 19 -6.52 1.45 -6.31
CA GLN A 19 -7.22 0.86 -7.45
C GLN A 19 -6.31 -0.08 -8.25
N ASP A 20 -5.09 0.34 -8.55
CA ASP A 20 -4.10 -0.47 -9.29
C ASP A 20 -2.75 -0.36 -8.61
N VAL A 21 -2.01 -1.47 -8.55
CA VAL A 21 -0.62 -1.52 -8.05
C VAL A 21 0.31 -1.98 -9.16
N SER A 22 1.33 -1.17 -9.47
CA SER A 22 2.40 -1.56 -10.39
C SER A 22 3.54 -2.22 -9.61
N TRP A 23 3.71 -3.53 -9.80
CA TRP A 23 4.74 -4.32 -9.11
C TRP A 23 5.28 -5.44 -10.00
N GLN A 24 6.61 -5.64 -9.98
CA GLN A 24 7.35 -6.56 -10.85
C GLN A 24 7.05 -6.38 -12.36
N GLY A 25 6.96 -5.13 -12.82
CA GLY A 25 6.68 -4.84 -14.24
C GLY A 25 5.25 -5.17 -14.69
N ARG A 26 4.37 -5.56 -13.77
CA ARG A 26 2.95 -5.86 -14.03
C ARG A 26 2.05 -4.93 -13.23
N VAL A 27 0.88 -4.63 -13.79
CA VAL A 27 -0.20 -3.91 -13.10
C VAL A 27 -1.19 -4.93 -12.54
N TRP A 28 -1.44 -4.83 -11.24
CA TRP A 28 -2.40 -5.65 -10.50
C TRP A 28 -3.60 -4.80 -10.09
N ARG A 29 -4.77 -5.12 -10.62
CA ARG A 29 -6.04 -4.48 -10.26
C ARG A 29 -6.44 -4.92 -8.86
N VAL A 30 -6.69 -3.97 -7.97
CA VAL A 30 -7.30 -4.22 -6.67
C VAL A 30 -8.76 -4.62 -6.89
N GLN A 31 -9.12 -5.81 -6.40
CA GLN A 31 -10.46 -6.37 -6.48
C GLN A 31 -11.25 -6.13 -5.20
N ALA A 32 -10.56 -6.12 -4.05
CA ALA A 32 -11.15 -5.84 -2.76
C ALA A 32 -10.13 -5.19 -1.82
N ILE A 33 -10.61 -4.28 -0.97
CA ILE A 33 -9.91 -3.84 0.23
C ILE A 33 -10.42 -4.71 1.37
N LEU A 34 -9.54 -5.56 1.88
CA LEU A 34 -9.85 -6.53 2.93
C LEU A 34 -9.79 -5.88 4.32
N ASP A 35 -8.90 -4.91 4.51
CA ASP A 35 -8.79 -4.13 5.73
C ASP A 35 -8.12 -2.77 5.44
N GLN A 36 -8.36 -1.79 6.31
CA GLN A 36 -7.76 -0.46 6.26
C GLN A 36 -7.53 0.06 7.69
N TRP A 37 -6.31 0.51 7.96
CA TRP A 37 -5.96 1.10 9.25
C TRP A 37 -4.96 2.23 9.07
N ARG A 38 -4.83 3.04 10.13
CA ARG A 38 -3.82 4.08 10.19
C ARG A 38 -2.70 3.67 11.13
N TYR A 39 -1.46 3.76 10.65
CA TYR A 39 -0.27 3.61 11.46
C TYR A 39 0.26 4.99 11.84
N GLY A 40 0.30 5.31 13.13
CA GLY A 40 0.71 6.63 13.62
C GLY A 40 2.18 6.99 13.36
N GLY A 41 2.99 6.02 12.93
CA GLY A 41 4.43 6.22 12.76
C GLY A 41 5.18 6.26 14.09
N ARG A 42 6.51 6.19 14.00
CA ARG A 42 7.42 6.54 15.09
C ARG A 42 7.86 7.98 14.89
N TRP A 43 6.94 8.92 15.16
CA TRP A 43 7.18 10.35 14.90
C TRP A 43 8.40 10.89 15.65
N TRP A 44 8.71 10.33 16.82
CA TRP A 44 9.92 10.65 17.60
C TRP A 44 11.23 10.22 16.91
N LEU A 45 11.16 9.37 15.88
CA LEU A 45 12.28 8.99 15.01
C LEU A 45 12.16 9.63 13.61
N GLY A 46 11.28 10.62 13.43
CA GLY A 46 11.03 11.25 12.14
C GLY A 46 10.26 10.37 11.14
N GLU A 47 9.65 9.27 11.60
CA GLU A 47 8.85 8.41 10.73
C GLU A 47 7.45 9.00 10.54
N ALA A 48 7.07 9.27 9.29
CA ALA A 48 5.74 9.78 8.96
C ALA A 48 4.63 8.75 9.29
N PRO A 49 3.43 9.21 9.68
CA PRO A 49 2.26 8.35 9.73
C PRO A 49 1.95 7.77 8.35
N ARG A 50 1.25 6.64 8.33
CA ARG A 50 0.89 5.93 7.10
C ARG A 50 -0.56 5.48 7.13
N ASP A 51 -1.20 5.55 5.99
CA ASP A 51 -2.45 4.83 5.75
C ASP A 51 -2.10 3.47 5.16
N CYS A 52 -2.64 2.42 5.77
CA CYS A 52 -2.33 1.04 5.46
C CYS A 52 -3.58 0.34 4.92
N TYR A 53 -3.38 -0.46 3.88
CA TYR A 53 -4.44 -1.19 3.19
C TYR A 53 -4.02 -2.64 3.03
N LEU A 54 -4.87 -3.57 3.44
CA LEU A 54 -4.75 -4.97 3.02
C LEU A 54 -5.68 -5.16 1.82
N VAL A 55 -5.13 -5.58 0.68
CA VAL A 55 -5.89 -5.69 -0.58
C VAL A 55 -5.77 -7.08 -1.20
N GLN A 56 -6.83 -7.49 -1.88
CA GLN A 56 -6.80 -8.59 -2.85
C GLN A 56 -6.59 -8.02 -4.24
N ALA A 57 -5.56 -8.47 -4.95
CA ALA A 57 -5.23 -8.03 -6.31
C ALA A 57 -4.87 -9.23 -7.21
N GLY A 58 -5.88 -9.85 -7.82
CA GLY A 58 -5.71 -11.09 -8.57
C GLY A 58 -5.40 -12.26 -7.62
N PRO A 59 -4.32 -13.03 -7.82
CA PRO A 59 -3.88 -14.06 -6.86
C PRO A 59 -3.17 -13.46 -5.64
N LEU A 60 -2.77 -12.18 -5.69
CA LEU A 60 -1.97 -11.56 -4.64
C LEU A 60 -2.86 -11.07 -3.50
N THR A 61 -2.45 -11.36 -2.27
CA THR A 61 -2.85 -10.57 -1.09
C THR A 61 -1.69 -9.66 -0.71
N ALA A 62 -1.91 -8.35 -0.72
CA ALA A 62 -0.85 -7.35 -0.56
C ALA A 62 -1.19 -6.34 0.55
N GLU A 63 -0.19 -5.99 1.34
CA GLU A 63 -0.26 -4.90 2.31
C GLU A 63 0.44 -3.67 1.71
N LEU A 64 -0.34 -2.61 1.45
CA LEU A 64 0.11 -1.36 0.87
C LEU A 64 0.12 -0.27 1.94
N HIS A 65 1.21 0.47 2.03
CA HIS A 65 1.32 1.63 2.91
C HIS A 65 1.48 2.89 2.07
N HIS A 66 0.79 3.97 2.43
CA HIS A 66 0.97 5.29 1.86
C HIS A 66 1.41 6.25 2.96
N GLU A 67 2.54 6.94 2.78
CA GLU A 67 2.95 8.00 3.71
C GLU A 67 1.92 9.14 3.69
N ASP A 68 1.40 9.51 4.86
CA ASP A 68 0.43 10.59 5.00
C ASP A 68 1.13 11.95 5.13
N VAL A 69 1.80 12.33 4.05
CA VAL A 69 2.46 13.62 3.86
C VAL A 69 2.27 14.07 2.40
N PRO A 70 2.38 15.38 2.08
CA PRO A 70 2.36 15.85 0.70
C PRO A 70 3.43 15.15 -0.15
N GLY A 71 3.00 14.50 -1.24
CA GLY A 71 3.91 13.72 -2.10
C GLY A 71 4.37 12.38 -1.48
N GLY A 72 3.68 11.90 -0.45
CA GLY A 72 3.98 10.65 0.23
C GLY A 72 4.06 9.45 -0.70
N ARG A 73 5.00 8.55 -0.40
CA ARG A 73 5.28 7.38 -1.24
C ARG A 73 4.38 6.22 -0.88
N TRP A 74 4.22 5.32 -1.84
CA TRP A 74 3.55 4.04 -1.66
C TRP A 74 4.56 2.92 -1.51
N PHE A 75 4.33 2.01 -0.56
CA PHE A 75 5.15 0.84 -0.32
C PHE A 75 4.30 -0.41 -0.35
N LEU A 76 4.81 -1.45 -1.00
CA LEU A 76 4.39 -2.82 -0.78
C LEU A 76 5.13 -3.34 0.46
N ALA A 77 4.47 -3.28 1.60
CA ALA A 77 5.04 -3.69 2.87
C ALA A 77 5.18 -5.22 2.93
N ARG A 78 4.11 -5.93 2.56
CA ARG A 78 4.05 -7.39 2.59
C ARG A 78 3.25 -7.92 1.40
N VAL A 79 3.55 -9.13 0.94
CA VAL A 79 2.79 -9.80 -0.12
C VAL A 79 2.70 -11.30 0.14
N GLN A 80 1.64 -11.92 -0.34
CA GLN A 80 1.47 -13.35 -0.50
C GLN A 80 0.89 -13.62 -1.87
N ASP A 81 1.51 -14.55 -2.59
CA ASP A 81 1.21 -14.97 -3.95
C ASP A 81 0.82 -16.46 -4.04
#